data_AF-A0A286AKE3-F1
#
_entry.id   AF-A0A286AKE3-F1
#
_cell.length_a   1.000
_cell.length_b   1.000
_cell.length_c   1.000
_cell.angle_alpha   90.00
_cell.angle_beta   90.00
_cell.angle_gamma   90.00
#
_symmetry.space_group_name_H-M   'P 1'
#
loop_
_entity.id
_entity.type
_entity.pdbx_description
1 polymer ?
#
loop_
_entity_poly.entity_id
_entity_poly.type
_entity_poly.pdbx_seq_one_letter_code
_entity_poly.pdbx_strand_id
1 'polypeptide(L)' 'MKNLIQQVINWAEESNLVNSVDIQPESLMLIAKFGKLSQAISKGSNCREESVNCLINLIIICRMKNFSLADYLGKH' A
#
# COMPACT_ATOMS: atom_id res chain seq x y z
N MET A 1 -2.15 -10.85 -8.76
CA MET A 1 -2.01 -9.42 -8.43
C MET A 1 -3.27 -8.60 -8.69
N LYS A 2 -3.89 -8.63 -9.88
CA LYS A 2 -5.11 -7.84 -10.17
C LYS A 2 -6.24 -8.04 -9.15
N ASN A 3 -6.56 -9.29 -8.79
CA ASN A 3 -7.61 -9.59 -7.80
C ASN A 3 -7.28 -9.04 -6.40
N LEU A 4 -6.02 -9.12 -5.97
CA LEU A 4 -5.58 -8.58 -4.67
C LEU A 4 -5.70 -7.06 -4.65
N ILE A 5 -5.27 -6.39 -5.73
CA ILE A 5 -5.40 -4.93 -5.86
C ILE A 5 -6.87 -4.53 -5.73
N GLN A 6 -7.77 -5.23 -6.43
CA GLN A 6 -9.20 -4.93 -6.36
C GLN A 6 -9.78 -5.16 -4.96
N GLN A 7 -9.38 -6.24 -4.27
CA GLN A 7 -9.82 -6.50 -2.89
C GLN A 7 -9.39 -5.39 -1.93
N VAL A 8 -8.15 -4.91 -2.05
CA VAL A 8 -7.64 -3.81 -1.22
C VAL A 8 -8.36 -2.50 -1.54
N ILE A 9 -8.64 -2.21 -2.81
CA ILE A 9 -9.40 -1.03 -3.22
C ILE A 9 -10.81 -1.06 -2.62
N ASN A 10 -11.54 -2.17 -2.78
CA ASN A 10 -12.89 -2.30 -2.25
C ASN A 10 -12.92 -2.08 -0.73
N TRP A 11 -12.02 -2.76 0.00
CA TRP A 11 -11.91 -2.58 1.45
C TRP A 11 -11.58 -1.13 1.85
N ALA A 12 -10.69 -0.46 1.11
CA ALA A 12 -10.31 0.93 1.39
C ALA A 12 -11.44 1.93 1.10
N GLU A 13 -12.24 1.68 0.06
CA GLU A 13 -13.44 2.47 -0.25
C GLU A 13 -14.53 2.27 0.80
N GLU A 14 -14.81 1.02 1.19
CA GLU A 14 -15.75 0.67 2.28
C GLU A 14 -15.33 1.29 3.62
N SER A 15 -14.02 1.41 3.86
CA SER A 15 -13.45 2.01 5.06
C SER A 15 -13.31 3.55 4.97
N ASN A 16 -13.79 4.19 3.90
CA ASN A 16 -13.67 5.63 3.63
C ASN A 16 -12.22 6.17 3.59
N LEU A 17 -11.22 5.31 3.40
CA LEU A 17 -9.80 5.71 3.32
C LEU A 17 -9.50 6.43 2.00
N VAL A 18 -10.20 6.08 0.93
CA VAL A 18 -9.98 6.64 -0.41
C VAL A 18 -10.56 8.06 -0.54
N ASN A 19 -11.64 8.36 0.17
CA ASN A 19 -12.35 9.64 0.09
C ASN A 19 -11.76 10.72 1.01
N SER A 20 -10.63 10.43 1.68
CA SER A 20 -9.88 11.42 2.43
C SER A 20 -9.45 12.59 1.52
N VAL A 21 -9.64 13.82 2.00
CA VAL A 21 -9.21 15.04 1.30
C VAL A 21 -7.69 15.13 1.18
N ASP A 22 -6.96 14.44 2.07
CA ASP A 22 -5.52 14.51 2.17
C ASP A 22 -4.86 13.12 2.05
N ILE A 23 -3.81 13.04 1.23
CA ILE A 23 -3.00 11.84 1.01
C ILE A 23 -1.80 11.74 1.96
N GLN A 24 -1.51 12.82 2.70
CA GLN A 24 -0.39 12.86 3.63
C GLN A 24 -0.45 11.75 4.69
N PRO A 25 -1.59 11.44 5.33
CA PRO A 25 -1.64 10.40 6.37
C PRO A 25 -1.22 9.02 5.84
N GLU A 26 -1.68 8.64 4.65
CA GLU A 26 -1.41 7.37 4.00
C GLU A 26 0.04 7.30 3.52
N SER A 27 0.58 8.42 3.06
CA SER A 27 1.99 8.57 2.68
C SER A 27 2.93 8.42 3.89
N LEU A 28 2.60 9.06 5.02
CA LEU A 28 3.36 8.92 6.27
C LEU A 28 3.26 7.49 6.82
N MET A 29 2.08 6.88 6.73
CA MET A 29 1.87 5.48 7.11
C MET A 29 2.70 4.53 6.24
N LEU A 30 2.80 4.78 4.93
CA LEU A 30 3.68 4.01 4.03
C LEU A 30 5.14 4.11 4.47
N ILE A 31 5.63 5.33 4.76
CA ILE A 31 7.02 5.55 5.22
C ILE A 31 7.26 4.80 6.53
N ALA A 32 6.34 4.88 7.49
CA ALA A 32 6.47 4.19 8.77
C ALA A 32 6.52 2.66 8.61
N LYS A 33 5.64 2.09 7.77
CA LYS A 33 5.63 0.65 7.45
C LYS A 33 6.91 0.23 6.71
N PHE A 34 7.41 1.06 5.81
CA PHE A 34 8.67 0.82 5.13
C PHE A 34 9.86 0.82 6.11
N GLY A 35 9.83 1.69 7.13
CA GLY A 35 10.81 1.66 8.21
C GLY A 35 10.80 0.32 8.98
N LYS A 36 9.62 -0.22 9.29
CA LYS A 36 9.49 -1.56 9.91
C LYS A 36 10.01 -2.66 8.99
N LEU A 37 9.68 -2.60 7.70
CA LEU A 37 10.18 -3.54 6.71
C LEU A 37 11.71 -3.52 6.65
N SER A 38 12.32 -2.33 6.56
CA SER A 38 13.78 -2.16 6.57
C SER A 38 14.41 -2.73 7.85
N GLN A 39 13.78 -2.52 9.00
CA GLN A 39 14.24 -3.10 10.26
C GLN A 39 14.12 -4.64 10.26
N ALA A 40 13.03 -5.20 9.76
CA ALA A 40 12.86 -6.65 9.67
C ALA A 40 13.91 -7.28 8.74
N ILE A 41 14.18 -6.66 7.58
CA ILE A 41 15.21 -7.09 6.64
C ILE A 41 16.60 -7.03 7.28
N SER A 42 16.97 -5.92 7.92
CA SER A 42 18.30 -5.76 8.53
C SER A 42 18.55 -6.75 9.68
N LYS A 43 17.51 -7.18 10.38
CA LYS A 43 17.57 -8.21 11.42
C LYS A 43 17.46 -9.65 10.88
N GLY A 44 17.33 -9.85 9.57
CA GLY A 44 17.10 -11.17 8.97
C GLY A 44 15.80 -11.83 9.44
N SER A 45 14.84 -11.03 9.93
CA SER A 45 13.56 -11.51 10.45
C SER A 45 12.56 -11.76 9.32
N ASN A 46 11.49 -12.51 9.61
CA ASN A 46 10.37 -12.65 8.67
C ASN A 46 9.76 -11.28 8.37
N CYS A 47 9.87 -10.84 7.12
CA CYS A 47 9.41 -9.53 6.66
C CYS A 47 8.12 -9.59 5.82
N ARG A 48 7.47 -10.77 5.76
CA ARG A 48 6.29 -10.99 4.91
C ARG A 48 5.14 -10.03 5.25
N GLU A 49 4.82 -9.90 6.53
CA GLU A 49 3.75 -9.02 6.99
C GLU A 49 4.03 -7.56 6.64
N GLU A 50 5.23 -7.07 6.95
CA GLU A 50 5.62 -5.69 6.68
C GLU A 50 5.66 -5.38 5.17
N SER A 51 6.05 -6.35 4.35
CA SER A 51 6.01 -6.23 2.89
C SER A 51 4.57 -6.08 2.37
N VAL A 52 3.64 -6.90 2.88
CA VAL A 52 2.22 -6.81 2.54
C VAL A 52 1.62 -5.49 3.03
N ASN A 53 1.97 -5.06 4.24
CA ASN A 53 1.53 -3.80 4.81
C ASN A 53 1.94 -2.59 3.95
N CYS A 54 3.17 -2.59 3.43
CA CYS A 54 3.63 -1.57 2.49
C CYS A 54 2.83 -1.59 1.18
N LEU A 55 2.58 -2.79 0.63
CA LEU A 55 1.82 -2.94 -0.61
C LEU A 55 0.38 -2.43 -0.47
N ILE A 56 -0.28 -2.70 0.66
CA ILE A 56 -1.64 -2.21 0.94
C ILE A 56 -1.66 -0.68 0.90
N ASN A 57 -0.75 0.00 1.61
CA ASN A 57 -0.69 1.46 1.61
C ASN A 57 -0.39 2.03 0.22
N LEU A 58 0.48 1.38 -0.54
CA LEU A 58 0.77 1.80 -1.90
C LEU A 58 -0.48 1.72 -2.81
N ILE A 59 -1.25 0.63 -2.71
CA ILE A 59 -2.51 0.48 -3.47
C ILE A 59 -3.51 1.59 -3.12
N ILE A 60 -3.66 1.91 -1.82
CA ILE A 60 -4.56 2.97 -1.35
C ILE A 60 -4.14 4.33 -1.91
N ILE A 61 -2.85 4.69 -1.79
CA ILE A 61 -2.28 5.93 -2.32
C ILE A 61 -2.51 6.04 -3.83
N CYS A 62 -2.25 4.96 -4.58
CA CYS A 62 -2.52 4.91 -6.01
C CYS A 62 -4.01 5.17 -6.30
N ARG A 63 -4.91 4.53 -5.55
CA ARG A 63 -6.35 4.72 -5.72
C ARG A 63 -6.80 6.15 -5.42
N MET A 64 -6.31 6.78 -4.34
CA MET A 64 -6.58 8.18 -4.00
C MET A 64 -6.14 9.16 -5.09
N LYS A 65 -5.10 8.83 -5.86
CA LYS A 65 -4.63 9.63 -7.00
C LYS A 65 -5.21 9.21 -8.35
N ASN A 66 -6.17 8.28 -8.38
CA ASN A 66 -6.72 7.69 -9.60
C ASN A 66 -5.66 7.05 -10.52
N PHE A 67 -4.62 6.45 -9.92
CA PHE A 67 -3.61 5.66 -10.62
C PHE A 67 -3.88 4.16 -10.51
N SER A 68 -3.74 3.44 -11.62
CA SER A 68 -3.77 1.98 -11.63
C SER A 68 -2.38 1.43 -11.31
N LEU A 69 -2.20 0.90 -10.10
CA LEU A 69 -0.94 0.23 -9.74
C LEU A 69 -0.65 -0.96 -10.67
N ALA A 70 -1.69 -1.65 -11.15
CA ALA A 70 -1.56 -2.78 -12.08
C ALA A 70 -0.92 -2.36 -13.41
N ASP A 71 -1.23 -1.16 -13.90
CA ASP A 71 -0.70 -0.64 -15.17
C ASP A 71 0.79 -0.28 -15.08
N TYR A 72 1.27 0.08 -13.89
CA TYR A 72 2.68 0.34 -13.64
C TYR A 72 3.48 -0.94 -13.42
N LEU A 73 2.93 -1.91 -12.67
CA LEU A 73 3.60 -3.17 -12.40
C LEU A 73 3.63 -4.12 -13.61
N GLY A 74 2.69 -3.98 -14.56
CA GLY A 74 2.63 -4.79 -15.77
C GLY A 74 3.52 -4.32 -16.93
N LYS A 75 4.33 -3.27 -16.74
CA LYS A 75 5.23 -2.71 -17.77
C LYS A 75 6.63 -3.36 -17.81
N HIS A 76 6.86 -4.42 -17.05
CA HIS A 76 8.10 -5.19 -16.98
C HIS A 76 7.80 -6.68 -17.03
#